data_AF-A0A538SDG7-F1
#
_entry.id   AF-A0A538SDG7-F1
#
_cell.length_a   1.000
_cell.length_b   1.000
_cell.length_c   1.000
_cell.angle_alpha   90.00
_cell.angle_beta   90.00
_cell.angle_gamma   90.00
#
_symmetry.space_group_name_H-M   'P 1'
#
loop_
_entity.id
_entity.type
_entity.pdbx_description
1 polymer ?
#
loop_
_entity_poly.entity_id
_entity_poly.type
_entity_poly.pdbx_seq_one_letter_code
_entity_poly.pdbx_strand_id
1 'polypeptide(L)'
;MIRLRAGVVGVGHLGSHHARAWSKTKDAVLSGGFDPDPSARARAARELKLPMFDTLEELLDRVDVVSIAAPTPQHHELTLTCLGRGLHVLVEKPMAATVTEGSSMLAAARAG
;
A
#
# COMPACT_ATOMS: atom_id res chain seq x y z
N MET A 1 -12.07 19.06 8.53
CA MET A 1 -11.41 17.83 9.03
C MET A 1 -10.38 17.40 7.99
N ILE A 2 -9.15 17.14 8.39
CA ILE A 2 -8.09 16.65 7.50
C ILE A 2 -8.39 15.16 7.23
N ARG A 3 -8.51 14.75 5.97
CA ARG A 3 -8.72 13.35 5.58
C ARG A 3 -7.39 12.71 5.21
N LEU A 4 -7.13 11.49 5.68
CA LEU A 4 -5.91 10.74 5.35
C LEU A 4 -5.89 10.35 3.87
N ARG A 5 -4.76 10.56 3.18
CA ARG A 5 -4.57 10.11 1.80
C ARG A 5 -4.10 8.66 1.81
N ALA A 6 -4.93 7.74 1.35
CA ALA A 6 -4.61 6.32 1.31
C ALA A 6 -4.06 5.91 -0.08
N GLY A 7 -3.13 4.96 -0.09
CA GLY A 7 -2.62 4.28 -1.29
C GLY A 7 -2.69 2.77 -1.18
N VAL A 8 -2.64 2.08 -2.32
CA VAL A 8 -2.56 0.62 -2.37
C VAL A 8 -1.36 0.18 -3.22
N VAL A 9 -0.48 -0.63 -2.62
CA VAL A 9 0.68 -1.26 -3.26
C VAL A 9 0.33 -2.71 -3.56
N GLY A 10 0.35 -3.08 -4.84
CA GLY A 10 -0.22 -4.31 -5.37
C GLY A 10 -1.71 -4.14 -5.63
N VAL A 11 -2.12 -4.13 -6.90
CA VAL A 11 -3.53 -3.90 -7.32
C VAL A 11 -4.13 -5.13 -8.03
N GLY A 12 -3.63 -6.31 -7.65
CA GLY A 12 -4.23 -7.60 -7.97
C GLY A 12 -5.60 -7.81 -7.30
N HIS A 13 -6.00 -9.07 -7.10
CA HIS A 13 -7.32 -9.40 -6.55
C HIS A 13 -7.54 -8.80 -5.14
N LEU A 14 -6.63 -9.06 -4.21
CA LEU A 14 -6.74 -8.52 -2.84
C LEU A 14 -6.55 -7.00 -2.81
N GLY A 15 -5.55 -6.48 -3.52
CA GLY A 15 -5.34 -5.03 -3.64
C GLY A 15 -6.58 -4.26 -4.11
N SER A 16 -7.32 -4.82 -5.07
CA SER A 16 -8.58 -4.23 -5.54
C SER A 16 -9.67 -4.19 -4.46
N HIS A 17 -9.71 -5.17 -3.54
CA HIS A 17 -10.61 -5.13 -2.39
C HIS A 17 -10.20 -4.07 -1.38
N HIS A 18 -8.90 -3.95 -1.10
CA HIS A 18 -8.35 -2.89 -0.24
C HIS A 18 -8.68 -1.50 -0.79
N ALA A 19 -8.52 -1.29 -2.09
CA ALA A 19 -8.90 -0.04 -2.75
C ALA A 19 -10.39 0.27 -2.59
N ARG A 20 -11.28 -0.71 -2.82
CA ARG A 20 -12.73 -0.53 -2.62
C ARG A 20 -13.11 -0.28 -1.16
N ALA A 21 -12.36 -0.81 -0.21
CA ALA A 21 -12.57 -0.53 1.21
C ALA A 21 -12.17 0.92 1.53
N TRP A 22 -10.97 1.35 1.12
CA TRP A 22 -10.51 2.72 1.29
C TRP A 22 -11.43 3.75 0.65
N SER A 23 -11.98 3.46 -0.53
CA SER A 23 -12.91 4.38 -1.22
C SER A 23 -14.23 4.61 -0.44
N LYS A 24 -14.56 3.72 0.51
CA LYS A 24 -15.77 3.81 1.34
C LYS A 24 -15.50 4.40 2.74
N THR A 25 -14.24 4.59 3.11
CA THR A 25 -13.85 5.15 4.40
C THR A 25 -14.08 6.66 4.41
N LYS A 26 -14.91 7.15 5.33
CA LYS A 26 -15.27 8.58 5.42
C LYS A 26 -14.07 9.47 5.75
N ASP A 27 -13.16 8.99 6.60
CA ASP A 27 -12.02 9.76 7.11
C ASP A 27 -10.75 9.65 6.24
N ALA A 28 -10.83 8.94 5.10
CA ALA A 28 -9.70 8.77 4.18
C ALA A 28 -10.12 9.00 2.73
N VAL A 29 -9.19 9.49 1.89
CA VAL A 29 -9.33 9.61 0.44
C VAL A 29 -8.35 8.64 -0.21
N LEU A 30 -8.86 7.70 -0.99
CA LEU A 30 -8.01 6.85 -1.81
C LEU A 30 -7.39 7.68 -2.94
N SER A 31 -6.09 7.90 -2.87
CA SER A 31 -5.34 8.82 -3.73
C SER A 31 -4.64 8.12 -4.89
N GLY A 32 -4.54 6.79 -4.86
CA GLY A 32 -4.12 5.99 -6.00
C GLY A 32 -3.58 4.61 -5.62
N GLY A 33 -2.92 3.98 -6.57
CA GLY A 33 -2.26 2.69 -6.36
C GLY A 33 -1.07 2.48 -7.30
N PHE A 34 -0.33 1.42 -7.02
CA PHE A 34 0.84 1.00 -7.78
C PHE A 34 0.87 -0.53 -7.86
N ASP A 35 1.34 -1.04 -8.99
CA ASP A 35 1.66 -2.46 -9.18
C ASP A 35 2.79 -2.55 -10.21
N PRO A 36 3.80 -3.42 -10.01
CA PRO A 36 4.88 -3.57 -10.98
C PRO A 36 4.39 -4.01 -12.36
N ASP A 37 3.27 -4.73 -12.46
CA ASP A 37 2.66 -5.16 -13.72
C ASP A 37 1.83 -4.02 -14.36
N PRO A 38 2.23 -3.47 -15.52
CA PRO A 38 1.48 -2.41 -16.20
C PRO A 38 0.06 -2.84 -16.60
N SER A 39 -0.16 -4.13 -16.86
CA SER A 39 -1.48 -4.66 -17.19
C SER A 39 -2.41 -4.65 -15.98
N ALA A 40 -1.89 -4.96 -14.79
CA ALA A 40 -2.62 -4.84 -13.52
C ALA A 40 -2.98 -3.38 -13.23
N ARG A 41 -2.04 -2.44 -13.44
CA ARG A 41 -2.31 -1.00 -13.34
C ARG A 41 -3.41 -0.56 -14.30
N ALA A 42 -3.32 -0.91 -15.58
CA ALA A 42 -4.32 -0.53 -16.58
C ALA A 42 -5.73 -1.08 -16.25
N ARG A 43 -5.81 -2.31 -15.75
CA ARG A 43 -7.09 -2.90 -15.27
C ARG A 43 -7.63 -2.13 -14.06
N ALA A 44 -6.81 -1.90 -13.05
CA ALA A 44 -7.21 -1.22 -11.82
C ALA A 44 -7.65 0.23 -12.07
N ALA A 45 -6.94 0.96 -12.94
CA ALA A 45 -7.32 2.32 -13.35
C ALA A 45 -8.74 2.36 -13.94
N ARG A 46 -9.08 1.38 -14.80
CA ARG A 46 -10.41 1.25 -15.39
C ARG A 46 -11.50 0.86 -14.38
N GLU A 47 -11.23 -0.16 -13.56
CA GLU A 47 -12.24 -0.72 -12.65
C GLU A 47 -12.50 0.19 -11.43
N LEU A 48 -11.45 0.79 -10.91
CA LEU A 48 -11.50 1.57 -9.67
C LEU A 48 -11.63 3.08 -9.93
N LYS A 49 -11.37 3.54 -11.16
CA LYS A 49 -11.42 4.95 -11.58
C LYS A 49 -10.50 5.85 -10.73
N LEU A 50 -9.28 5.39 -10.49
CA LEU A 50 -8.29 6.05 -9.63
C LEU A 50 -6.93 6.17 -10.32
N PRO A 51 -6.08 7.14 -9.91
CA PRO A 51 -4.72 7.27 -10.41
C PRO A 51 -3.88 6.02 -10.12
N MET A 52 -3.29 5.43 -11.15
CA MET A 52 -2.26 4.39 -11.03
C MET A 52 -0.91 4.99 -11.40
N PHE A 53 0.05 4.86 -10.49
CA PHE A 53 1.39 5.40 -10.66
C PHE A 53 2.32 4.39 -11.34
N ASP A 54 3.32 4.87 -12.06
CA ASP A 54 4.24 3.99 -12.80
C ASP A 54 5.39 3.49 -11.93
N THR A 55 5.69 4.20 -10.84
CA THR A 55 6.66 3.79 -9.83
C THR A 55 6.04 3.76 -8.44
N LEU A 56 6.67 3.01 -7.53
CA LEU A 56 6.27 2.99 -6.12
C LEU A 56 6.44 4.39 -5.52
N GLU A 57 7.57 5.05 -5.79
CA GLU A 57 7.94 6.34 -5.25
C GLU A 57 6.92 7.43 -5.58
N GLU A 58 6.42 7.45 -6.82
CA GLU A 58 5.37 8.36 -7.26
C GLU A 58 4.08 8.21 -6.45
N LEU A 59 3.70 6.96 -6.09
CA LEU A 59 2.57 6.73 -5.19
C LEU A 59 2.88 7.24 -3.78
N LEU A 60 4.07 6.92 -3.24
CA LEU A 60 4.45 7.25 -1.87
C LEU A 60 4.48 8.78 -1.62
N ASP A 61 4.77 9.60 -2.64
CA ASP A 61 4.71 11.06 -2.56
C ASP A 61 3.28 11.65 -2.50
N ARG A 62 2.25 10.81 -2.69
CA ARG A 62 0.85 11.23 -2.79
C ARG A 62 0.00 10.80 -1.60
N VAL A 63 0.55 10.03 -0.68
CA VAL A 63 -0.22 9.35 0.37
C VAL A 63 0.37 9.59 1.76
N ASP A 64 -0.45 9.34 2.79
CA ASP A 64 -0.09 9.36 4.21
C ASP A 64 -0.10 7.94 4.80
N VAL A 65 -0.89 7.03 4.19
CA VAL A 65 -1.01 5.63 4.58
C VAL A 65 -1.04 4.73 3.34
N VAL A 66 -0.41 3.56 3.42
CA VAL A 66 -0.46 2.55 2.36
C VAL A 66 -1.00 1.23 2.87
N SER A 67 -1.78 0.55 2.02
CA SER A 67 -2.01 -0.89 2.16
C SER A 67 -1.12 -1.67 1.21
N ILE A 68 -0.35 -2.61 1.74
CA ILE A 68 0.53 -3.50 0.99
C ILE A 68 -0.20 -4.83 0.79
N ALA A 69 -0.66 -5.07 -0.43
CA ALA A 69 -1.32 -6.29 -0.89
C ALA A 69 -0.50 -6.96 -2.01
N ALA A 70 0.80 -7.12 -1.75
CA ALA A 70 1.77 -7.79 -2.62
C ALA A 70 1.91 -9.28 -2.24
N PRO A 71 2.73 -10.09 -2.93
CA PRO A 71 3.06 -11.41 -2.43
C PRO A 71 3.91 -11.30 -1.15
N THR A 72 3.79 -12.30 -0.27
CA THR A 72 4.40 -12.29 1.08
C THR A 72 5.90 -12.01 1.11
N PRO A 73 6.74 -12.57 0.21
CA PRO A 73 8.17 -12.28 0.22
C PRO A 73 8.52 -10.79 0.04
N GLN A 74 7.63 -10.00 -0.57
CA GLN A 74 7.83 -8.57 -0.79
C GLN A 74 7.34 -7.71 0.39
N HIS A 75 6.58 -8.27 1.34
CA HIS A 75 5.99 -7.49 2.42
C HIS A 75 7.04 -6.78 3.28
N HIS A 76 8.16 -7.45 3.57
CA HIS A 76 9.22 -6.93 4.43
C HIS A 76 9.85 -5.66 3.84
N GLU A 77 10.40 -5.76 2.64
CA GLU A 77 11.08 -4.65 1.96
C GLU A 77 10.15 -3.47 1.68
N LEU A 78 8.94 -3.74 1.18
CA LEU A 78 7.94 -2.69 0.90
C LEU A 78 7.54 -1.96 2.20
N THR A 79 7.36 -2.70 3.29
CA THR A 79 6.99 -2.11 4.58
C THR A 79 8.10 -1.22 5.11
N LEU A 80 9.35 -1.69 5.11
CA LEU A 80 10.48 -0.88 5.56
C LEU A 80 10.67 0.37 4.71
N THR A 81 10.48 0.27 3.39
CA THR A 81 10.52 1.41 2.47
C THR A 81 9.45 2.46 2.83
N CYS A 82 8.22 2.03 3.08
CA CYS A 82 7.12 2.95 3.41
C CYS A 82 7.29 3.59 4.80
N LEU A 83 7.67 2.79 5.80
CA LEU A 83 7.95 3.29 7.16
C LEU A 83 9.15 4.26 7.16
N GLY A 84 10.18 3.98 6.37
CA GLY A 84 11.34 4.87 6.21
C GLY A 84 11.01 6.25 5.62
N ARG A 85 9.86 6.38 4.96
CA ARG A 85 9.30 7.65 4.47
C ARG A 85 8.30 8.30 5.45
N GLY A 86 8.13 7.72 6.64
CA GLY A 86 7.18 8.21 7.64
C GLY A 86 5.71 7.91 7.34
N LEU A 87 5.43 6.96 6.43
CA LEU A 87 4.06 6.57 6.09
C LEU A 87 3.52 5.56 7.10
N HIS A 88 2.21 5.63 7.35
CA HIS A 88 1.52 4.54 8.03
C HIS A 88 1.36 3.34 7.08
N VAL A 89 1.48 2.12 7.62
CA VAL A 89 1.45 0.90 6.80
C VAL A 89 0.45 -0.12 7.34
N LEU A 90 -0.42 -0.60 6.47
CA LEU A 90 -1.24 -1.80 6.65
C LEU A 90 -0.69 -2.90 5.73
N VAL A 91 -0.32 -4.06 6.27
CA VAL A 91 0.24 -5.18 5.49
C VAL A 91 -0.74 -6.34 5.47
N GLU A 92 -0.98 -6.93 4.28
CA GLU A 92 -1.79 -8.13 4.17
C GLU A 92 -1.20 -9.32 4.93
N LYS A 93 -2.07 -10.25 5.32
CA LYS A 93 -1.64 -11.48 5.99
C LYS A 93 -1.11 -12.51 4.96
N PRO A 94 -0.09 -13.31 5.31
CA PRO A 94 0.76 -13.17 6.50
C PRO A 94 1.67 -11.94 6.41
N MET A 95 1.95 -11.30 7.56
CA MET A 95 2.67 -10.01 7.58
C MET A 95 4.09 -10.08 6.99
N ALA A 96 4.77 -11.22 7.10
CA ALA A 96 6.13 -11.43 6.61
C ALA A 96 6.35 -12.91 6.28
N ALA A 97 7.43 -13.25 5.56
CA ALA A 97 7.77 -14.64 5.24
C ALA A 97 8.41 -15.36 6.44
N THR A 98 9.07 -14.61 7.34
CA THR A 98 9.68 -15.15 8.55
C THR A 98 9.36 -14.32 9.80
N VAL A 99 9.52 -14.94 10.98
CA VAL A 99 9.39 -14.25 12.27
C VAL A 99 10.45 -13.15 12.44
N THR A 100 11.67 -13.39 11.94
CA THR A 100 12.76 -12.41 11.97
C THR A 100 12.40 -11.15 11.19
N GLU A 101 11.90 -11.31 9.96
CA GLU A 101 11.41 -10.19 9.14
C GLU A 101 10.29 -9.44 9.85
N GLY A 102 9.26 -10.14 10.34
CA GLY A 102 8.15 -9.53 11.06
C GLY A 102 8.59 -8.75 12.31
N SER A 103 9.59 -9.27 13.04
CA SER A 103 10.16 -8.59 14.21
C SER A 103 10.87 -7.29 13.83
N SER A 104 11.61 -7.30 12.71
CA SER A 104 12.27 -6.09 12.22
C SER A 104 11.28 -5.04 11.70
N MET A 105 10.18 -5.45 11.05
CA MET A 105 9.10 -4.53 10.65
C MET A 105 8.46 -3.86 11.86
N LEU A 106 8.22 -4.63 12.93
CA LEU A 106 7.68 -4.09 14.18
C LEU A 106 8.63 -3.10 14.84
N ALA A 107 9.94 -3.38 14.83
CA ALA A 107 10.95 -2.47 15.36
C ALA A 107 10.96 -1.14 14.56
N ALA A 108 10.93 -1.21 13.24
CA ALA A 108 10.86 -0.03 12.38
C ALA A 108 9.60 0.80 12.62
N ALA A 109 8.44 0.15 12.78
CA ALA A 109 7.16 0.83 13.02
C ALA A 109 7.09 1.55 14.39
N ARG A 110 7.95 1.20 15.34
CA ARG A 110 8.03 1.86 16.67
C ARG A 110 9.06 2.98 16.73
N ALA A 111 9.91 3.11 15.71
CA ALA A 111 11.01 4.06 15.70
C ALA A 111 10.63 5.44 15.12
N GLY A 112 9.50 5.53 14.40
CA GLY A 112 8.90 6.77 13.90
C GLY A 112 7.59 7.09 14.59
#